data_AF-A0A3F3MSZ6-F1
#
_entry.id   AF-A0A3F3MSZ6-F1
#
_cell.length_a   1.000
_cell.length_b   1.000
_cell.length_c   1.000
_cell.angle_alpha   90.00
_cell.angle_beta   90.00
_cell.angle_gamma   90.00
#
_symmetry.space_group_name_H-M   'P 1'
#
loop_
_entity.id
_entity.type
_entity.pdbx_description
1 polymer ?
#
loop_
_entity_poly.entity_id
_entity_poly.type
_entity_poly.pdbx_seq_one_letter_code
_entity_poly.pdbx_strand_id
1 'polypeptide(L)'
;MAKQTINQGTAPTGAGGDTFRTGSAKLQANDDELYAHLGAPDGALTVPKTRTKLGIEADKSELTILIKDSLRQSVEAASGGEQTVLYTAKGRPTYMNIIQKFDLSTIDASLSGIHPAFIVNGVEKSEIFIGTYQGRIVDGELLSLPNVEPTHSTNYTNFLAAARACGNGHHLITNAEWSAVALQCYKKNQQPMGNSYYGRSSEDPLLIGRRADGLNPGDTSGSARTLTGSGPVEWRHNRKPSGIADLAGNVWEWNAGLRLVNGEIQVIADNNAALHTLDMGESSVQWKAIDGATGNLVTPDGNGTTVGTVKYADSGTADYTINGSSFGAIRNLSTTKPVTAAALARLKALCLYPHIEDTASYNGDYFGKNITAECVPRRGGYWTYAASAGVFALSLIYARSDVTPNIGARPAFVNP
;
A
#
# COMPACT_ATOMS: atom_id res chain seq x y z
N MET A 1 43.29 9.39 17.63
CA MET A 1 44.37 8.39 17.52
C MET A 1 45.65 9.13 17.18
N ALA A 2 46.77 8.79 17.84
CA ALA A 2 48.07 9.40 17.53
C ALA A 2 48.85 8.47 16.60
N LYS A 3 49.50 9.05 15.60
CA LYS A 3 50.38 8.35 14.68
C LYS A 3 51.60 7.83 15.44
N GLN A 4 51.90 6.54 15.29
CA GLN A 4 53.14 5.96 15.80
C GLN A 4 54.20 6.00 14.69
N THR A 5 55.34 6.62 14.96
CA THR A 5 56.47 6.67 14.03
C THR A 5 57.39 5.48 14.29
N ILE A 6 57.74 4.75 13.24
CA ILE A 6 58.68 3.63 13.31
C ILE A 6 60.10 4.21 13.41
N ASN A 7 60.81 3.91 14.50
CA ASN A 7 62.23 4.25 14.62
C ASN A 7 63.05 3.32 13.73
N GLN A 8 63.72 3.88 12.74
CA GLN A 8 64.50 3.14 11.75
C GLN A 8 65.94 2.83 12.20
N GLY A 9 66.38 3.35 13.36
CA GLY A 9 67.75 3.20 13.85
C GLY A 9 68.79 3.94 13.00
N THR A 10 70.07 3.72 13.31
CA THR A 10 71.19 4.33 12.57
C THR A 10 71.40 3.60 11.23
N ALA A 11 71.52 4.35 10.13
CA ALA A 11 71.75 3.76 8.81
C ALA A 11 73.09 2.98 8.77
N PRO A 12 73.13 1.76 8.22
CA PRO A 12 74.36 0.99 8.12
C PRO A 12 75.35 1.66 7.16
N THR A 13 76.62 1.70 7.54
CA THR A 13 77.71 2.24 6.70
C THR A 13 78.28 1.13 5.82
N GLY A 14 77.64 0.85 4.68
CA GLY A 14 78.13 -0.13 3.70
C GLY A 14 77.22 -0.32 2.50
N ALA A 15 77.79 -0.73 1.36
CA ALA A 15 77.06 -1.02 0.12
C ALA A 15 76.47 -2.44 0.15
N GLY A 16 75.30 -2.59 0.77
CA GLY A 16 74.53 -3.84 0.83
C GLY A 16 73.09 -3.58 1.27
N GLY A 17 72.12 -4.04 0.48
CA GLY A 17 70.73 -3.58 0.49
C GLY A 17 69.98 -3.67 1.82
N ASP A 18 69.41 -2.53 2.23
CA ASP A 18 68.59 -2.39 3.42
C ASP A 18 67.08 -2.50 3.07
N THR A 19 66.65 -3.70 2.69
CA THR A 19 65.28 -3.98 2.24
C THR A 19 64.25 -3.71 3.34
N PHE A 20 64.61 -3.91 4.61
CA PHE A 20 63.71 -3.68 5.74
C PHE A 20 63.55 -2.20 6.10
N ARG A 21 64.63 -1.40 6.10
CA ARG A 21 64.51 0.06 6.34
C ARG A 21 63.82 0.74 5.17
N THR A 22 64.13 0.34 3.93
CA THR A 22 63.45 0.88 2.75
C THR A 22 61.96 0.53 2.72
N GLY A 23 61.58 -0.69 3.14
CA GLY A 23 60.17 -1.06 3.38
C GLY A 23 59.51 -0.23 4.48
N SER A 24 60.20 -0.04 5.62
CA SER A 24 59.70 0.76 6.74
C SER A 24 59.55 2.24 6.39
N ALA A 25 60.44 2.80 5.57
CA ALA A 25 60.34 4.16 5.06
C ALA A 25 59.14 4.35 4.14
N LYS A 26 58.82 3.36 3.30
CA LYS A 26 57.61 3.38 2.46
C LYS A 26 56.33 3.29 3.29
N LEU A 27 56.31 2.45 4.32
CA LEU A 27 55.17 2.38 5.25
C LEU A 27 54.96 3.73 5.96
N GLN A 28 56.04 4.34 6.46
CA GLN A 28 55.96 5.65 7.11
C GLN A 28 55.41 6.74 6.18
N ALA A 29 55.84 6.73 4.91
CA ALA A 29 55.37 7.66 3.88
C ALA A 29 53.89 7.44 3.52
N ASN A 30 53.45 6.18 3.40
CA ASN A 30 52.05 5.85 3.18
C ASN A 30 51.19 6.31 4.37
N ASP A 31 51.68 6.13 5.60
CA ASP A 31 51.00 6.63 6.78
C ASP A 31 50.98 8.17 6.81
N ASP A 32 52.00 8.85 6.28
CA ASP A 32 52.03 10.33 6.23
C ASP A 32 50.97 10.83 5.25
N GLU A 33 50.87 10.18 4.09
CA GLU A 33 49.86 10.50 3.08
C GLU A 33 48.44 10.25 3.60
N LEU A 34 48.21 9.10 4.26
CA LEU A 34 46.90 8.76 4.81
C LEU A 34 46.47 9.75 5.91
N TYR A 35 47.37 10.09 6.83
CA TYR A 35 47.07 11.05 7.89
C TYR A 35 46.84 12.46 7.34
N ALA A 36 47.60 12.88 6.32
CA ALA A 36 47.36 14.14 5.63
C ALA A 36 46.00 14.16 4.89
N HIS A 37 45.62 13.05 4.25
CA HIS A 37 44.34 12.92 3.56
C HIS A 37 43.16 12.94 4.53
N LEU A 38 43.34 12.42 5.75
CA LEU A 38 42.36 12.45 6.83
C LEU A 38 42.44 13.71 7.72
N GLY A 39 43.18 14.73 7.30
CA GLY A 39 43.18 16.05 7.95
C GLY A 39 44.07 16.17 9.18
N ALA A 40 44.94 15.21 9.41
CA ALA A 40 45.85 15.14 10.55
C ALA A 40 47.32 15.05 10.12
N PRO A 41 47.85 15.98 9.29
CA PRO A 41 49.26 15.98 8.90
C PRO A 41 50.21 16.15 10.09
N ASP A 42 49.71 16.60 11.24
CA ASP A 42 50.42 16.68 12.51
C ASP A 42 50.47 15.34 13.28
N GLY A 43 49.98 14.25 12.67
CA GLY A 43 49.95 12.91 13.28
C GLY A 43 48.87 12.74 14.34
N ALA A 44 48.03 13.74 14.60
CA ALA A 44 46.98 13.68 15.62
C ALA A 44 45.59 13.59 14.98
N LEU A 45 45.17 12.36 14.70
CA LEU A 45 43.86 12.07 14.12
C LEU A 45 42.76 12.31 15.15
N THR A 46 41.89 13.27 14.87
CA THR A 46 40.72 13.57 15.71
C THR A 46 39.49 13.67 14.83
N VAL A 47 38.34 13.30 15.40
CA VAL A 47 37.04 13.35 14.71
C VAL A 47 36.79 14.73 14.07
N PRO A 48 37.05 15.88 14.76
CA PRO A 48 36.83 17.19 14.14
C PRO A 48 37.70 17.44 12.91
N LYS A 49 39.01 17.16 12.98
CA LYS A 49 39.95 17.41 11.87
C LYS A 49 39.60 16.61 10.62
N THR A 50 39.26 15.34 10.79
CA THR A 50 38.86 14.48 9.67
C THR A 50 37.56 14.93 9.04
N ARG A 51 36.60 15.39 9.85
CA ARG A 51 35.33 15.93 9.33
C ARG A 51 35.55 17.19 8.50
N THR A 52 36.34 18.14 8.99
CA THR A 52 36.71 19.34 8.24
C THR A 52 37.42 19.00 6.94
N LYS A 53 38.40 18.09 6.96
CA LYS A 53 39.16 17.73 5.76
C LYS A 53 38.30 17.04 4.69
N LEU A 54 37.30 16.27 5.10
CA LEU A 54 36.35 15.61 4.20
C LEU A 54 35.13 16.49 3.85
N GLY A 55 35.11 17.76 4.27
CA GLY A 55 34.03 18.71 3.94
C GLY A 55 32.71 18.45 4.68
N ILE A 56 32.75 17.79 5.84
CA ILE A 56 31.58 17.43 6.66
C ILE A 56 31.38 18.49 7.75
N GLU A 57 30.83 19.66 7.40
CA GLU A 57 30.73 20.83 8.29
C GLU A 57 29.32 21.16 8.81
N ALA A 58 28.31 20.31 8.61
CA ALA A 58 26.95 20.57 9.08
C ALA A 58 26.43 19.56 10.12
N ASP A 59 25.50 20.09 10.91
CA ASP A 59 24.74 19.57 12.03
C ASP A 59 24.34 18.07 11.98
N LYS A 60 24.08 17.49 13.16
CA LYS A 60 23.75 16.08 13.41
C LYS A 60 22.36 15.63 12.90
N SER A 61 21.93 16.10 11.73
CA SER A 61 20.90 15.46 10.91
C SER A 61 21.49 14.51 9.87
N GLU A 62 22.78 14.63 9.55
CA GLU A 62 23.44 13.88 8.47
C GLU A 62 24.10 12.56 8.92
N LEU A 63 24.05 12.18 10.20
CA LEU A 63 24.27 10.76 10.61
C LEU A 63 23.06 9.85 10.30
N THR A 64 22.19 10.36 9.43
CA THR A 64 21.16 9.66 8.65
C THR A 64 21.73 9.19 7.29
N ILE A 65 22.95 9.59 6.94
CA ILE A 65 23.72 9.11 5.77
C ILE A 65 23.99 7.61 5.94
N LEU A 66 23.57 6.82 4.95
CA LEU A 66 23.65 5.36 4.79
C LEU A 66 22.47 4.51 5.28
N ILE A 67 21.90 4.66 6.49
CA ILE A 67 20.88 3.66 6.93
C ILE A 67 19.59 3.73 6.11
N LYS A 68 19.09 4.94 5.80
CA LYS A 68 17.85 5.09 5.02
C LYS A 68 18.00 4.58 3.60
N ASP A 69 19.11 4.93 2.96
CA ASP A 69 19.35 4.51 1.58
C ASP A 69 19.72 3.03 1.51
N SER A 70 20.50 2.49 2.46
CA SER A 70 20.79 1.05 2.53
C SER A 70 19.55 0.21 2.81
N LEU A 71 18.60 0.68 3.63
CA LEU A 71 17.32 -0.03 3.80
C LEU A 71 16.58 -0.10 2.47
N ARG A 72 16.38 1.04 1.79
CA ARG A 72 15.71 1.08 0.49
C ARG A 72 16.40 0.17 -0.52
N GLN A 73 17.71 0.32 -0.70
CA GLN A 73 18.52 -0.47 -1.62
C GLN A 73 18.42 -1.97 -1.31
N SER A 74 18.44 -2.36 -0.03
CA SER A 74 18.32 -3.78 0.35
C SER A 74 16.95 -4.36 0.00
N VAL A 75 15.88 -3.59 0.19
CA VAL A 75 14.50 -3.98 -0.13
C VAL A 75 14.29 -4.07 -1.64
N GLU A 76 14.80 -3.09 -2.40
CA GLU A 76 14.76 -3.10 -3.86
C GLU A 76 15.55 -4.29 -4.42
N ALA A 77 16.77 -4.52 -3.93
CA ALA A 77 17.59 -5.65 -4.35
C ALA A 77 16.93 -7.00 -4.02
N ALA A 78 16.41 -7.18 -2.81
CA ALA A 78 15.77 -8.42 -2.37
C ALA A 78 14.45 -8.72 -3.11
N SER A 79 13.75 -7.67 -3.56
CA SER A 79 12.50 -7.80 -4.30
C SER A 79 12.69 -7.80 -5.82
N GLY A 80 13.91 -7.62 -6.33
CA GLY A 80 14.16 -7.44 -7.76
C GLY A 80 13.51 -6.17 -8.33
N GLY A 81 13.34 -5.14 -7.51
CA GLY A 81 12.70 -3.87 -7.87
C GLY A 81 11.17 -3.87 -7.79
N GLU A 82 10.53 -4.94 -7.28
CA GLU A 82 9.06 -4.98 -7.11
C GLU A 82 8.57 -4.26 -5.85
N GLN A 83 9.49 -3.94 -4.94
CA GLN A 83 9.23 -3.26 -3.67
C GLN A 83 10.30 -2.19 -3.43
N THR A 84 9.90 -1.08 -2.81
CA THR A 84 10.81 -0.01 -2.36
C THR A 84 10.44 0.45 -0.95
N VAL A 85 11.28 1.33 -0.38
CA VAL A 85 10.99 2.07 0.85
C VAL A 85 10.96 3.56 0.53
N LEU A 86 9.78 4.15 0.65
CA LEU A 86 9.61 5.61 0.60
C LEU A 86 9.80 6.19 2.00
N TYR A 87 10.13 7.48 2.06
CA TYR A 87 10.30 8.19 3.32
C TYR A 87 9.29 9.32 3.40
N THR A 88 8.55 9.38 4.51
CA THR A 88 7.57 10.44 4.77
C THR A 88 8.23 11.81 4.95
N ALA A 89 7.42 12.86 5.04
CA ALA A 89 7.85 14.22 5.35
C ALA A 89 8.64 14.30 6.67
N LYS A 90 8.31 13.48 7.67
CA LYS A 90 9.08 13.35 8.91
C LYS A 90 10.22 12.32 8.82
N GLY A 91 10.51 11.80 7.62
CA GLY A 91 11.62 10.91 7.33
C GLY A 91 11.44 9.47 7.83
N ARG A 92 10.20 9.00 8.03
CA ARG A 92 9.91 7.63 8.47
C ARG A 92 9.80 6.68 7.27
N PRO A 93 10.34 5.46 7.35
CA PRO A 93 10.24 4.48 6.27
C PRO A 93 8.81 3.97 6.12
N THR A 94 8.38 3.78 4.87
CA THR A 94 7.15 3.07 4.53
C THR A 94 7.42 2.12 3.37
N TYR A 95 7.12 0.84 3.55
CA TYR A 95 7.36 -0.21 2.56
C TYR A 95 6.24 -0.22 1.52
N MET A 96 6.60 -0.10 0.25
CA MET A 96 5.65 0.03 -0.84
C MET A 96 5.94 -0.98 -1.94
N ASN A 97 4.91 -1.66 -2.43
CA ASN A 97 4.96 -2.41 -3.67
C ASN A 97 4.74 -1.48 -4.85
N ILE A 98 5.52 -1.69 -5.91
CA ILE A 98 5.43 -0.92 -7.14
C ILE A 98 4.50 -1.66 -8.10
N ILE A 99 3.39 -1.05 -8.46
CA ILE A 99 2.42 -1.60 -9.41
C ILE A 99 2.54 -0.80 -10.70
N GLN A 100 2.93 -1.49 -11.77
CA GLN A 100 3.11 -0.90 -13.10
C GLN A 100 1.77 -0.67 -13.79
N LYS A 101 1.69 0.42 -14.57
CA LYS A 101 0.54 0.75 -15.41
C LYS A 101 0.19 -0.41 -16.34
N PHE A 102 -1.11 -0.67 -16.50
CA PHE A 102 -1.62 -1.64 -17.46
C PHE A 102 -2.91 -1.16 -18.12
N ASP A 103 -3.17 -1.70 -19.30
CA ASP A 103 -4.43 -1.56 -20.02
C ASP A 103 -5.41 -2.65 -19.56
N LEU A 104 -6.69 -2.32 -19.40
CA LEU A 104 -7.74 -3.24 -18.96
C LEU A 104 -7.87 -4.48 -19.87
N SER A 105 -7.49 -4.38 -21.14
CA SER A 105 -7.43 -5.52 -22.07
C SER A 105 -6.49 -6.63 -21.61
N THR A 106 -5.48 -6.30 -20.79
CA THR A 106 -4.56 -7.29 -20.18
C THR A 106 -5.26 -8.14 -19.12
N ILE A 107 -6.33 -7.63 -18.51
CA ILE A 107 -7.17 -8.35 -17.56
C ILE A 107 -8.19 -9.17 -18.35
N ASP A 108 -8.99 -8.51 -19.18
CA ASP A 108 -10.05 -9.11 -19.99
C ASP A 108 -10.07 -8.43 -21.37
N ALA A 109 -9.91 -9.20 -22.43
CA ALA A 109 -9.82 -8.69 -23.80
C ALA A 109 -11.09 -7.97 -24.30
N SER A 110 -12.21 -8.11 -23.59
CA SER A 110 -13.45 -7.35 -23.85
C SER A 110 -13.44 -5.93 -23.27
N LEU A 111 -12.46 -5.61 -22.43
CA LEU A 111 -12.21 -4.28 -21.87
C LEU A 111 -11.05 -3.60 -22.58
N SER A 112 -10.95 -2.29 -22.45
CA SER A 112 -9.87 -1.49 -23.05
C SER A 112 -9.64 -0.20 -22.27
N GLY A 113 -8.48 0.41 -22.52
CA GLY A 113 -8.09 1.66 -21.90
C GLY A 113 -7.28 1.44 -20.62
N ILE A 114 -6.55 2.49 -20.25
CA ILE A 114 -5.71 2.47 -19.05
C ILE A 114 -6.59 2.32 -17.81
N HIS A 115 -6.17 1.44 -16.90
CA HIS A 115 -6.87 1.26 -15.64
C HIS A 115 -6.93 2.59 -14.85
N PRO A 116 -8.10 3.00 -14.29
CA PRO A 116 -8.29 4.31 -13.64
C PRO A 116 -7.25 4.69 -12.57
N ALA A 117 -6.73 3.70 -11.84
CA ALA A 117 -5.67 3.88 -10.83
C ALA A 117 -4.43 4.64 -11.34
N PHE A 118 -4.15 4.59 -12.64
CA PHE A 118 -2.97 5.21 -13.26
C PHE A 118 -3.26 6.56 -13.89
N ILE A 119 -4.42 7.16 -13.64
CA ILE A 119 -4.79 8.49 -14.15
C ILE A 119 -5.07 9.38 -12.94
N VAL A 120 -4.21 10.38 -12.74
CA VAL A 120 -4.34 11.35 -11.64
C VAL A 120 -4.38 12.74 -12.24
N ASN A 121 -5.50 13.43 -12.01
CA ASN A 121 -5.80 14.76 -12.55
C ASN A 121 -5.63 14.84 -14.08
N GLY A 122 -6.08 13.80 -14.79
CA GLY A 122 -5.94 13.68 -16.25
C GLY A 122 -4.53 13.33 -16.73
N VAL A 123 -3.56 13.13 -15.81
CA VAL A 123 -2.19 12.75 -16.14
C VAL A 123 -2.01 11.25 -15.93
N GLU A 124 -1.55 10.57 -16.97
CA GLU A 124 -1.14 9.17 -16.85
C GLU A 124 0.12 9.04 -15.99
N LYS A 125 0.09 8.11 -15.05
CA LYS A 125 1.20 7.74 -14.18
C LYS A 125 1.73 6.37 -14.60
N SER A 126 3.05 6.22 -14.72
CA SER A 126 3.67 4.94 -15.12
C SER A 126 3.48 3.83 -14.10
N GLU A 127 3.32 4.22 -12.83
CA GLU A 127 3.22 3.31 -11.70
C GLU A 127 2.51 3.97 -10.52
N ILE A 128 2.03 3.13 -9.60
CA ILE A 128 1.49 3.51 -8.30
C ILE A 128 2.19 2.66 -7.23
N PHE A 129 2.20 3.16 -6.00
CA PHE A 129 2.91 2.55 -4.89
C PHE A 129 1.91 2.18 -3.80
N ILE A 130 1.75 0.89 -3.52
CA ILE A 130 0.79 0.39 -2.54
C ILE A 130 1.52 -0.07 -1.30
N GLY A 131 1.08 0.36 -0.11
CA GLY A 131 1.62 -0.13 1.15
C GLY A 131 1.65 -1.66 1.17
N THR A 132 2.86 -2.23 1.28
CA THR A 132 3.05 -3.68 1.34
C THR A 132 2.27 -4.30 2.49
N TYR A 133 2.15 -3.58 3.60
CA TYR A 133 1.55 -4.04 4.83
C TYR A 133 0.33 -3.18 5.18
N GLN A 134 -0.58 -3.73 5.99
CA GLN A 134 -1.61 -2.92 6.63
C GLN A 134 -0.98 -1.81 7.48
N GLY A 135 -1.62 -0.65 7.50
CA GLY A 135 -1.02 0.57 8.00
C GLY A 135 -0.95 0.66 9.52
N ARG A 136 0.13 1.27 10.01
CA ARG A 136 0.35 1.67 11.39
C ARG A 136 0.51 3.18 11.46
N ILE A 137 -0.33 3.84 12.24
CA ILE A 137 -0.16 5.25 12.56
C ILE A 137 0.94 5.38 13.62
N VAL A 138 2.00 6.13 13.28
CA VAL A 138 3.11 6.48 14.17
C VAL A 138 3.29 7.98 14.11
N ASP A 139 3.16 8.67 15.26
CA ASP A 139 3.28 10.13 15.37
C ASP A 139 2.43 10.89 14.34
N GLY A 140 1.22 10.40 14.10
CA GLY A 140 0.24 10.98 13.18
C GLY A 140 0.44 10.65 11.69
N GLU A 141 1.44 9.86 11.31
CA GLU A 141 1.68 9.40 9.93
C GLU A 141 1.25 7.94 9.75
N LEU A 142 0.48 7.62 8.71
CA LEU A 142 0.10 6.25 8.37
C LEU A 142 1.23 5.57 7.57
N LEU A 143 1.93 4.63 8.18
CA LEU A 143 3.09 3.93 7.61
C LEU A 143 2.75 2.47 7.28
N SER A 144 3.32 1.94 6.21
CA SER A 144 3.32 0.51 5.92
C SER A 144 4.58 -0.11 6.50
N LEU A 145 4.45 -0.83 7.62
CA LEU A 145 5.56 -1.42 8.36
C LEU A 145 5.35 -2.92 8.56
N PRO A 146 6.41 -3.76 8.46
CA PRO A 146 6.33 -5.17 8.76
C PRO A 146 6.25 -5.43 10.27
N ASN A 147 5.60 -6.53 10.65
CA ASN A 147 5.63 -7.11 11.98
C ASN A 147 5.18 -6.17 13.11
N VAL A 148 4.18 -5.34 12.84
CA VAL A 148 3.52 -4.49 13.83
C VAL A 148 2.02 -4.79 13.88
N GLU A 149 1.36 -4.48 14.98
CA GLU A 149 -0.10 -4.53 15.00
C GLU A 149 -0.66 -3.37 14.16
N PRO A 150 -1.49 -3.63 13.13
CA PRO A 150 -2.06 -2.56 12.31
C PRO A 150 -2.89 -1.62 13.18
N THR A 151 -2.88 -0.33 12.87
CA THR A 151 -3.74 0.62 13.57
C THR A 151 -5.19 0.29 13.25
N HIS A 152 -6.02 0.32 14.29
CA HIS A 152 -7.45 0.07 14.24
C HIS A 152 -8.18 1.04 15.18
N SER A 153 -9.49 0.87 15.35
CA SER A 153 -10.30 1.69 16.27
C SER A 153 -10.13 3.19 16.05
N THR A 154 -10.06 3.61 14.79
CA THR A 154 -10.18 5.00 14.38
C THR A 154 -10.95 5.09 13.06
N ASN A 155 -11.49 6.26 12.77
CA ASN A 155 -12.45 6.44 11.69
C ASN A 155 -11.79 6.76 10.33
N TYR A 156 -12.60 6.80 9.26
CA TYR A 156 -12.14 7.07 7.90
C TYR A 156 -11.35 8.39 7.80
N THR A 157 -11.88 9.46 8.38
CA THR A 157 -11.28 10.81 8.31
C THR A 157 -9.90 10.85 8.98
N ASN A 158 -9.73 10.16 10.11
CA ASN A 158 -8.46 10.09 10.81
C ASN A 158 -7.41 9.31 10.02
N PHE A 159 -7.78 8.18 9.39
CA PHE A 159 -6.88 7.45 8.51
C PHE A 159 -6.51 8.25 7.27
N LEU A 160 -7.47 8.93 6.65
CA LEU A 160 -7.24 9.82 5.51
C LEU A 160 -6.27 10.94 5.86
N ALA A 161 -6.47 11.59 7.01
CA ALA A 161 -5.60 12.65 7.50
C ALA A 161 -4.19 12.12 7.80
N ALA A 162 -4.07 10.97 8.47
CA ALA A 162 -2.78 10.38 8.80
C ALA A 162 -1.98 9.94 7.56
N ALA A 163 -2.66 9.45 6.52
CA ALA A 163 -2.02 9.10 5.26
C ALA A 163 -1.51 10.33 4.50
N ARG A 164 -2.30 11.42 4.47
CA ARG A 164 -1.86 12.70 3.88
C ARG A 164 -0.73 13.35 4.69
N ALA A 165 -0.73 13.19 6.01
CA ALA A 165 0.33 13.72 6.87
C ALA A 165 1.73 13.16 6.55
N CYS A 166 1.82 12.02 5.86
CA CYS A 166 3.07 11.46 5.37
C CYS A 166 3.76 12.33 4.30
N GLY A 167 3.07 13.31 3.69
CA GLY A 167 3.66 14.26 2.74
C GLY A 167 3.02 14.22 1.36
N ASN A 168 3.50 15.07 0.46
CA ASN A 168 2.96 15.16 -0.91
C ASN A 168 3.08 13.81 -1.64
N GLY A 169 2.06 13.44 -2.40
CA GLY A 169 1.96 12.13 -3.07
C GLY A 169 1.45 11.00 -2.16
N HIS A 170 1.62 11.08 -0.84
CA HIS A 170 1.06 10.09 0.09
C HIS A 170 -0.44 10.32 0.31
N HIS A 171 -1.19 9.22 0.31
CA HIS A 171 -2.64 9.23 0.48
C HIS A 171 -3.12 7.88 1.05
N LEU A 172 -4.37 7.84 1.49
CA LEU A 172 -5.04 6.60 1.85
C LEU A 172 -5.31 5.82 0.57
N ILE A 173 -5.03 4.51 0.54
CA ILE A 173 -5.27 3.68 -0.66
C ILE A 173 -6.65 3.93 -1.24
N THR A 174 -6.71 4.15 -2.55
CA THR A 174 -7.97 4.43 -3.23
C THR A 174 -8.68 3.16 -3.67
N ASN A 175 -9.99 3.24 -3.91
CA ASN A 175 -10.73 2.14 -4.51
C ASN A 175 -10.16 1.76 -5.87
N ALA A 176 -9.76 2.73 -6.69
CA ALA A 176 -9.14 2.46 -7.98
C ALA A 176 -7.84 1.66 -7.82
N GLU A 177 -6.99 2.02 -6.86
CA GLU A 177 -5.74 1.31 -6.58
C GLU A 177 -5.98 -0.10 -6.05
N TRP A 178 -6.91 -0.26 -5.11
CA TRP A 178 -7.30 -1.58 -4.62
C TRP A 178 -7.80 -2.46 -5.77
N SER A 179 -8.64 -1.90 -6.65
CA SER A 179 -9.13 -2.60 -7.83
C SER A 179 -8.00 -3.01 -8.77
N ALA A 180 -7.01 -2.16 -9.01
CA ALA A 180 -5.86 -2.51 -9.86
C ALA A 180 -5.13 -3.76 -9.34
N VAL A 181 -4.91 -3.83 -8.02
CA VAL A 181 -4.28 -4.99 -7.37
C VAL A 181 -5.20 -6.22 -7.43
N ALA A 182 -6.48 -6.07 -7.10
CA ALA A 182 -7.45 -7.16 -7.13
C ALA A 182 -7.57 -7.78 -8.53
N LEU A 183 -7.57 -6.96 -9.58
CA LEU A 183 -7.65 -7.44 -10.96
C LEU A 183 -6.40 -8.19 -11.41
N GLN A 184 -5.21 -7.79 -10.94
CA GLN A 184 -4.00 -8.58 -11.18
C GLN A 184 -4.07 -9.95 -10.49
N CYS A 185 -4.61 -10.02 -9.27
CA CYS A 185 -4.86 -11.30 -8.59
C CYS A 185 -5.84 -12.18 -9.37
N TYR A 186 -6.95 -11.60 -9.85
CA TYR A 186 -7.93 -12.30 -10.68
C TYR A 186 -7.30 -12.82 -11.98
N LYS A 187 -6.56 -11.97 -12.71
CA LYS A 187 -5.95 -12.36 -13.98
C LYS A 187 -4.96 -13.52 -13.82
N LYS A 188 -4.22 -13.54 -12.72
CA LYS A 188 -3.26 -14.61 -12.40
C LYS A 188 -3.93 -15.87 -11.82
N ASN A 189 -5.25 -15.83 -11.57
CA ASN A 189 -5.96 -16.85 -10.81
C ASN A 189 -5.29 -17.14 -9.46
N GLN A 190 -4.85 -16.08 -8.78
CA GLN A 190 -4.07 -16.14 -7.54
C GLN A 190 -4.58 -15.08 -6.56
N GLN A 191 -5.75 -15.34 -5.98
CA GLN A 191 -6.29 -14.51 -4.90
C GLN A 191 -5.55 -14.83 -3.58
N PRO A 192 -5.18 -13.82 -2.78
CA PRO A 192 -4.48 -14.06 -1.52
C PRO A 192 -5.43 -14.66 -0.50
N MET A 193 -4.93 -15.64 0.25
CA MET A 193 -5.53 -16.06 1.52
C MET A 193 -5.20 -15.03 2.61
N GLY A 194 -5.60 -15.30 3.84
CA GLY A 194 -5.26 -14.38 4.92
C GLY A 194 -5.62 -14.88 6.30
N ASN A 195 -5.44 -14.00 7.28
CA ASN A 195 -6.00 -14.19 8.61
C ASN A 195 -7.52 -14.00 8.54
N SER A 196 -8.25 -15.05 8.18
CA SER A 196 -9.72 -15.06 8.08
C SER A 196 -10.39 -15.88 9.18
N TYR A 197 -9.60 -16.57 10.01
CA TYR A 197 -10.06 -17.34 11.15
C TYR A 197 -9.09 -17.25 12.33
N TYR A 198 -9.25 -16.23 13.17
CA TYR A 198 -8.58 -16.05 14.45
C TYR A 198 -7.05 -16.30 14.44
N GLY A 199 -6.33 -15.67 13.50
CA GLY A 199 -4.88 -15.77 13.37
C GLY A 199 -4.40 -16.81 12.34
N ARG A 200 -5.33 -17.55 11.71
CA ARG A 200 -5.04 -18.51 10.62
C ARG A 200 -6.00 -18.30 9.44
N SER A 201 -5.73 -18.98 8.33
CA SER A 201 -6.67 -19.04 7.21
C SER A 201 -7.81 -20.02 7.49
N SER A 202 -9.02 -19.65 7.07
CA SER A 202 -10.17 -20.56 7.05
C SER A 202 -10.09 -21.60 5.93
N GLU A 203 -9.37 -21.30 4.85
CA GLU A 203 -9.22 -22.18 3.69
C GLU A 203 -8.16 -23.25 3.94
N ASP A 204 -7.07 -22.88 4.60
CA ASP A 204 -6.01 -23.79 5.03
C ASP A 204 -5.56 -23.43 6.46
N PRO A 205 -6.01 -24.19 7.48
CA PRO A 205 -5.68 -23.93 8.88
C PRO A 205 -4.19 -24.01 9.25
N LEU A 206 -3.34 -24.55 8.37
CA LEU A 206 -1.89 -24.60 8.56
C LEU A 206 -1.21 -23.28 8.23
N LEU A 207 -1.86 -22.43 7.42
CA LEU A 207 -1.38 -21.10 7.13
C LEU A 207 -1.73 -20.18 8.30
N ILE A 208 -0.72 -19.82 9.08
CA ILE A 208 -0.86 -19.06 10.32
C ILE A 208 -0.05 -17.76 10.28
N GLY A 209 -0.58 -16.73 10.94
CA GLY A 209 0.15 -15.52 11.27
C GLY A 209 0.48 -15.46 12.75
N ARG A 210 1.36 -14.54 13.15
CA ARG A 210 1.64 -14.28 14.57
C ARG A 210 0.61 -13.31 15.12
N ARG A 211 -0.22 -13.75 16.07
CA ARG A 211 -1.21 -12.90 16.71
C ARG A 211 -0.55 -11.83 17.58
N ALA A 212 -1.07 -10.61 17.51
CA ALA A 212 -0.60 -9.48 18.31
C ALA A 212 -0.86 -9.68 19.81
N ASP A 213 -1.92 -10.42 20.16
CA ASP A 213 -2.28 -10.75 21.55
C ASP A 213 -1.50 -11.95 22.14
N GLY A 214 -0.61 -12.57 21.36
CA GLY A 214 0.22 -13.68 21.80
C GLY A 214 -0.52 -15.02 21.98
N LEU A 215 -1.82 -15.10 21.69
CA LEU A 215 -2.58 -16.34 21.74
C LEU A 215 -2.29 -17.22 20.51
N ASN A 216 -2.72 -18.48 20.58
CA ASN A 216 -2.55 -19.42 19.48
C ASN A 216 -3.48 -19.09 18.29
N PRO A 217 -3.01 -19.24 17.03
CA PRO A 217 -3.89 -19.20 15.87
C PRO A 217 -5.02 -20.23 15.98
N GLY A 218 -6.26 -19.79 15.73
CA GLY A 218 -7.48 -20.58 15.87
C GLY A 218 -8.16 -20.52 17.24
N ASP A 219 -7.52 -19.91 18.26
CA ASP A 219 -8.18 -19.61 19.54
C ASP A 219 -9.24 -18.51 19.32
N THR A 220 -10.50 -18.81 19.63
CA THR A 220 -11.61 -17.88 19.38
C THR A 220 -11.76 -16.79 20.45
N SER A 221 -10.89 -16.78 21.46
CA SER A 221 -10.79 -15.72 22.45
C SER A 221 -9.83 -14.60 22.03
N GLY A 222 -9.91 -13.47 22.74
CA GLY A 222 -9.00 -12.35 22.56
C GLY A 222 -9.21 -11.60 21.24
N SER A 223 -8.13 -10.97 20.78
CA SER A 223 -8.14 -10.11 19.62
C SER A 223 -7.15 -10.63 18.58
N ALA A 224 -7.66 -11.49 17.70
CA ALA A 224 -6.84 -12.29 16.81
C ALA A 224 -6.31 -11.55 15.57
N ARG A 225 -6.04 -10.24 15.69
CA ARG A 225 -5.22 -9.52 14.71
C ARG A 225 -3.84 -10.14 14.69
N THR A 226 -3.30 -10.33 13.49
CA THR A 226 -1.92 -10.75 13.28
C THR A 226 -1.04 -9.54 13.04
N LEU A 227 0.22 -9.65 13.46
CA LEU A 227 1.25 -8.69 13.10
C LEU A 227 1.35 -8.64 11.57
N THR A 228 1.47 -7.43 11.02
CA THR A 228 1.45 -7.18 9.59
C THR A 228 2.50 -8.00 8.83
N GLY A 229 2.08 -8.70 7.77
CA GLY A 229 2.92 -9.52 6.93
C GLY A 229 3.57 -10.73 7.63
N SER A 230 3.10 -11.11 8.82
CA SER A 230 3.61 -12.27 9.57
C SER A 230 3.11 -13.61 9.05
N GLY A 231 2.07 -13.62 8.22
CA GLY A 231 1.60 -14.81 7.51
C GLY A 231 2.50 -15.23 6.35
N PRO A 232 2.25 -16.41 5.78
CA PRO A 232 3.07 -16.98 4.73
C PRO A 232 2.81 -16.29 3.37
N VAL A 233 3.53 -16.71 2.32
CA VAL A 233 3.45 -16.06 0.99
C VAL A 233 2.07 -16.20 0.35
N GLU A 234 1.29 -17.20 0.75
CA GLU A 234 -0.10 -17.42 0.36
C GLU A 234 -1.01 -16.26 0.75
N TRP A 235 -0.62 -15.47 1.75
CA TRP A 235 -1.34 -14.26 2.19
C TRP A 235 -0.91 -13.00 1.45
N ARG A 236 -0.08 -13.15 0.41
CA ARG A 236 0.44 -12.06 -0.40
C ARG A 236 -0.11 -12.12 -1.81
N HIS A 237 -0.46 -10.95 -2.35
CA HIS A 237 -1.22 -10.78 -3.60
C HIS A 237 -0.61 -11.50 -4.83
N ASN A 238 0.71 -11.72 -4.82
CA ASN A 238 1.47 -12.32 -5.91
C ASN A 238 2.22 -13.60 -5.49
N ARG A 239 1.94 -14.14 -4.30
CA ARG A 239 2.60 -15.33 -3.74
C ARG A 239 4.13 -15.23 -3.60
N LYS A 240 4.68 -14.02 -3.52
CA LYS A 240 6.11 -13.75 -3.27
C LYS A 240 6.34 -13.13 -1.89
N PRO A 241 7.51 -13.32 -1.26
CA PRO A 241 7.87 -12.64 0.00
C PRO A 241 7.80 -11.11 -0.08
N SER A 242 8.04 -10.53 -1.26
CA SER A 242 7.95 -9.10 -1.54
C SER A 242 6.53 -8.61 -1.79
N GLY A 243 5.53 -9.48 -1.90
CA GLY A 243 4.17 -9.11 -2.26
C GLY A 243 3.43 -8.34 -1.17
N ILE A 244 2.49 -7.50 -1.60
CA ILE A 244 1.46 -6.88 -0.74
C ILE A 244 0.77 -7.97 0.09
N ALA A 245 0.86 -7.84 1.41
CA ALA A 245 0.33 -8.77 2.39
C ALA A 245 -1.04 -8.32 2.92
N ASP A 246 -1.76 -9.30 3.49
CA ASP A 246 -2.95 -9.10 4.32
C ASP A 246 -4.07 -8.32 3.60
N LEU A 247 -4.21 -8.50 2.28
CA LEU A 247 -5.34 -7.95 1.53
C LEU A 247 -6.64 -8.72 1.79
N ALA A 248 -6.53 -9.96 2.24
CA ALA A 248 -7.64 -10.77 2.70
C ALA A 248 -7.52 -10.93 4.23
N GLY A 249 -8.57 -10.58 4.96
CA GLY A 249 -8.61 -10.74 6.40
C GLY A 249 -7.68 -9.82 7.19
N ASN A 250 -7.31 -10.28 8.39
CA ASN A 250 -6.74 -9.50 9.48
C ASN A 250 -7.68 -8.37 9.91
N VAL A 251 -7.66 -7.21 9.26
CA VAL A 251 -8.64 -6.14 9.46
C VAL A 251 -9.24 -5.70 8.14
N TRP A 252 -10.50 -5.26 8.17
CA TRP A 252 -11.08 -4.50 7.07
C TRP A 252 -10.25 -3.24 6.83
N GLU A 253 -10.16 -2.77 5.59
CA GLU A 253 -9.41 -1.57 5.28
C GLU A 253 -10.27 -0.49 4.65
N TRP A 254 -10.27 0.70 5.25
CA TRP A 254 -10.83 1.89 4.63
C TRP A 254 -10.16 2.17 3.29
N ASN A 255 -10.95 2.48 2.26
CA ASN A 255 -10.45 2.94 0.97
C ASN A 255 -11.05 4.31 0.63
N ALA A 256 -10.31 5.12 -0.12
CA ALA A 256 -10.76 6.42 -0.60
C ALA A 256 -11.42 6.36 -1.98
N GLY A 257 -12.16 7.40 -2.37
CA GLY A 257 -12.61 7.59 -3.75
C GLY A 257 -13.88 6.83 -4.18
N LEU A 258 -14.55 6.14 -3.27
CA LEU A 258 -15.86 5.51 -3.49
C LEU A 258 -16.77 5.83 -2.30
N ARG A 259 -18.06 6.00 -2.57
CA ARG A 259 -19.13 5.99 -1.57
C ARG A 259 -20.43 5.45 -2.14
N LEU A 260 -21.35 5.12 -1.26
CA LEU A 260 -22.73 4.82 -1.56
C LEU A 260 -23.60 5.91 -0.94
N VAL A 261 -24.59 6.45 -1.66
CA VAL A 261 -25.61 7.34 -1.10
C VAL A 261 -26.97 6.75 -1.45
N ASN A 262 -27.68 6.20 -0.46
CA ASN A 262 -28.99 5.57 -0.66
C ASN A 262 -29.03 4.55 -1.83
N GLY A 263 -27.98 3.73 -1.92
CA GLY A 263 -27.81 2.75 -3.00
C GLY A 263 -27.17 3.30 -4.29
N GLU A 264 -27.10 4.62 -4.49
CA GLU A 264 -26.40 5.20 -5.66
C GLU A 264 -24.88 5.09 -5.54
N ILE A 265 -24.27 4.48 -6.55
CA ILE A 265 -22.81 4.33 -6.62
C ILE A 265 -22.21 5.68 -7.01
N GLN A 266 -21.37 6.23 -6.12
CA GLN A 266 -20.64 7.47 -6.39
C GLN A 266 -19.14 7.27 -6.22
N VAL A 267 -18.38 7.79 -7.18
CA VAL A 267 -16.93 7.66 -7.25
C VAL A 267 -16.28 9.03 -7.42
N ILE A 268 -15.02 9.15 -7.00
CA ILE A 268 -14.15 10.24 -7.44
C ILE A 268 -13.60 9.85 -8.81
N ALA A 269 -13.53 10.80 -9.75
CA ALA A 269 -13.04 10.52 -11.10
C ALA A 269 -11.62 9.96 -11.09
N ASP A 270 -11.40 8.93 -11.90
CA ASP A 270 -10.11 8.23 -12.06
C ASP A 270 -9.45 7.89 -10.71
N ASN A 271 -8.18 8.22 -10.52
CA ASN A 271 -7.49 8.13 -9.23
C ASN A 271 -7.33 9.51 -8.57
N ASN A 272 -8.24 10.46 -8.82
CA ASN A 272 -8.14 11.81 -8.22
C ASN A 272 -8.31 11.79 -6.69
N ALA A 273 -8.80 10.70 -6.11
CA ALA A 273 -8.80 10.49 -4.67
C ALA A 273 -7.39 10.45 -4.05
N ALA A 274 -6.35 10.21 -4.88
CA ALA A 274 -4.94 10.29 -4.48
C ALA A 274 -4.43 11.73 -4.31
N LEU A 275 -5.16 12.74 -4.81
CA LEU A 275 -4.76 14.14 -4.68
C LEU A 275 -4.76 14.58 -3.21
N HIS A 276 -3.65 15.19 -2.80
CA HIS A 276 -3.35 15.53 -1.41
C HIS A 276 -4.42 16.40 -0.74
N THR A 277 -5.06 17.31 -1.48
CA THR A 277 -6.03 18.27 -0.95
C THR A 277 -7.45 18.07 -1.48
N LEU A 278 -7.74 17.00 -2.24
CA LEU A 278 -9.07 16.79 -2.79
C LEU A 278 -10.09 16.49 -1.69
N ASP A 279 -11.22 17.20 -1.72
CA ASP A 279 -12.29 17.04 -0.74
C ASP A 279 -13.10 15.75 -1.02
N MET A 280 -13.22 14.90 -0.01
CA MET A 280 -14.03 13.68 0.00
C MET A 280 -15.08 13.71 1.13
N GLY A 281 -15.41 14.92 1.61
CA GLY A 281 -16.53 15.19 2.49
C GLY A 281 -17.89 14.83 1.88
N GLU A 282 -18.92 14.80 2.71
CA GLU A 282 -20.30 14.48 2.29
C GLU A 282 -20.82 15.47 1.24
N SER A 283 -20.51 16.76 1.43
CA SER A 283 -20.88 17.88 0.57
C SER A 283 -19.92 18.13 -0.60
N SER A 284 -18.94 17.25 -0.82
CA SER A 284 -17.95 17.46 -1.88
C SER A 284 -18.60 17.39 -3.26
N VAL A 285 -18.28 18.37 -4.11
CA VAL A 285 -18.69 18.42 -5.53
C VAL A 285 -17.89 17.46 -6.42
N GLN A 286 -16.87 16.82 -5.85
CA GLN A 286 -15.97 15.91 -6.58
C GLN A 286 -16.61 14.54 -6.81
N TRP A 287 -17.64 14.18 -6.04
CA TRP A 287 -18.38 12.94 -6.23
C TRP A 287 -19.12 12.93 -7.56
N LYS A 288 -19.04 11.80 -8.25
CA LYS A 288 -19.72 11.54 -9.53
C LYS A 288 -20.50 10.24 -9.45
N ALA A 289 -21.74 10.27 -9.90
CA ALA A 289 -22.50 9.06 -10.17
C ALA A 289 -22.14 8.52 -11.56
N ILE A 290 -22.49 7.26 -11.81
CA ILE A 290 -22.24 6.59 -13.10
C ILE A 290 -23.57 6.52 -13.85
N ASP A 291 -23.66 7.14 -15.02
CA ASP A 291 -24.81 7.03 -15.90
C ASP A 291 -24.94 5.58 -16.43
N GLY A 292 -26.10 4.95 -16.22
CA GLY A 292 -26.32 3.55 -16.53
C GLY A 292 -26.45 3.24 -18.02
N ALA A 293 -26.70 4.25 -18.86
CA ALA A 293 -26.84 4.10 -20.31
C ALA A 293 -25.50 4.26 -21.05
N THR A 294 -24.70 5.24 -20.64
CA THR A 294 -23.47 5.64 -21.32
C THR A 294 -22.21 5.23 -20.57
N GLY A 295 -22.35 4.93 -19.28
CA GLY A 295 -21.24 4.73 -18.38
C GLY A 295 -20.59 6.02 -17.91
N ASN A 296 -20.94 7.19 -18.46
CA ASN A 296 -20.29 8.48 -18.16
C ASN A 296 -20.41 8.90 -16.70
N LEU A 297 -19.44 9.71 -16.24
CA LEU A 297 -19.51 10.32 -14.92
C LEU A 297 -20.44 11.53 -14.98
N VAL A 298 -21.44 11.56 -14.12
CA VAL A 298 -22.42 12.65 -14.03
C VAL A 298 -22.44 13.22 -12.61
N THR A 299 -22.86 14.48 -12.49
CA THR A 299 -23.03 15.10 -11.17
C THR A 299 -24.23 14.46 -10.45
N PRO A 300 -24.04 13.88 -9.25
CA PRO A 300 -25.15 13.33 -8.47
C PRO A 300 -26.01 14.45 -7.90
N ASP A 301 -27.27 14.14 -7.63
CA ASP A 301 -28.22 15.06 -6.98
C ASP A 301 -28.00 15.19 -5.45
N GLY A 302 -27.07 14.42 -4.89
CA GLY A 302 -26.72 14.41 -3.47
C GLY A 302 -27.65 13.57 -2.59
N ASN A 303 -28.79 13.13 -3.10
CA ASN A 303 -29.79 12.35 -2.35
C ASN A 303 -29.79 10.86 -2.73
N GLY A 304 -28.94 10.46 -3.68
CA GLY A 304 -28.90 9.10 -4.20
C GLY A 304 -30.05 8.79 -5.16
N THR A 305 -30.70 9.83 -5.69
CA THR A 305 -31.90 9.70 -6.54
C THR A 305 -31.68 10.15 -7.98
N THR A 306 -30.41 10.41 -8.37
CA THR A 306 -30.10 10.91 -9.71
C THR A 306 -30.69 9.97 -10.77
N VAL A 307 -31.44 10.54 -11.71
CA VAL A 307 -32.15 9.76 -12.73
C VAL A 307 -31.15 9.11 -13.68
N GLY A 308 -31.36 7.83 -13.99
CA GLY A 308 -30.55 7.10 -14.97
C GLY A 308 -29.20 6.61 -14.47
N THR A 309 -28.83 6.88 -13.21
CA THR A 309 -27.54 6.43 -12.65
C THR A 309 -27.61 5.02 -12.08
N VAL A 310 -26.47 4.33 -12.08
CA VAL A 310 -26.34 2.98 -11.54
C VAL A 310 -26.51 2.97 -10.02
N LYS A 311 -27.36 2.05 -9.53
CA LYS A 311 -27.59 1.84 -8.10
C LYS A 311 -27.45 0.37 -7.72
N TYR A 312 -26.96 0.13 -6.51
CA TYR A 312 -27.18 -1.17 -5.87
C TYR A 312 -28.60 -1.26 -5.34
N ALA A 313 -29.21 -2.43 -5.49
CA ALA A 313 -30.49 -2.80 -4.89
C ALA A 313 -30.35 -4.07 -4.04
N ASP A 314 -31.29 -4.31 -3.13
CA ASP A 314 -31.31 -5.56 -2.35
C ASP A 314 -31.78 -6.76 -3.19
N SER A 315 -32.68 -6.52 -4.13
CA SER A 315 -33.20 -7.51 -5.07
C SER A 315 -33.94 -6.82 -6.22
N GLY A 316 -34.46 -7.59 -7.17
CA GLY A 316 -35.37 -7.10 -8.20
C GLY A 316 -34.68 -6.75 -9.52
N THR A 317 -35.42 -6.07 -10.40
CA THR A 317 -35.08 -5.83 -11.81
C THR A 317 -35.30 -4.37 -12.23
N ALA A 318 -35.26 -3.44 -11.27
CA ALA A 318 -35.43 -2.02 -11.58
C ALA A 318 -34.36 -1.52 -12.56
N ASP A 319 -34.75 -0.60 -13.43
CA ASP A 319 -33.87 -0.01 -14.45
C ASP A 319 -32.57 0.54 -13.83
N TYR A 320 -31.45 0.24 -14.48
CA TYR A 320 -30.09 0.62 -14.07
C TYR A 320 -29.69 0.17 -12.65
N THR A 321 -30.33 -0.86 -12.10
CA THR A 321 -29.93 -1.46 -10.82
C THR A 321 -29.15 -2.76 -10.98
N ILE A 322 -28.21 -2.99 -10.06
CA ILE A 322 -27.49 -4.25 -9.90
C ILE A 322 -27.65 -4.76 -8.47
N ASN A 323 -27.71 -6.07 -8.29
CA ASN A 323 -27.88 -6.68 -6.96
C ASN A 323 -27.18 -8.03 -6.83
N GLY A 324 -26.82 -8.39 -5.61
CA GLY A 324 -26.10 -9.62 -5.28
C GLY A 324 -25.84 -9.75 -3.78
N SER A 325 -25.57 -10.98 -3.32
CA SER A 325 -25.28 -11.34 -1.93
C SER A 325 -23.79 -11.61 -1.64
N SER A 326 -22.97 -11.72 -2.68
CA SER A 326 -21.51 -11.80 -2.66
C SER A 326 -20.96 -11.14 -3.93
N PHE A 327 -19.66 -10.86 -4.00
CA PHE A 327 -19.09 -10.10 -5.11
C PHE A 327 -19.34 -10.77 -6.48
N GLY A 328 -19.02 -12.07 -6.59
CA GLY A 328 -19.27 -12.85 -7.80
C GLY A 328 -20.76 -13.12 -8.09
N ALA A 329 -21.64 -12.88 -7.12
CA ALA A 329 -23.09 -13.05 -7.26
C ALA A 329 -23.83 -11.76 -7.67
N ILE A 330 -23.13 -10.65 -7.93
CA ILE A 330 -23.77 -9.43 -8.44
C ILE A 330 -24.28 -9.68 -9.87
N ARG A 331 -25.51 -9.24 -10.15
CA ARG A 331 -26.23 -9.42 -11.42
C ARG A 331 -26.84 -8.11 -11.90
N ASN A 332 -27.00 -8.01 -13.22
CA ASN A 332 -27.71 -6.93 -13.92
C ASN A 332 -29.00 -7.49 -14.53
N LEU A 333 -30.12 -7.33 -13.82
CA LEU A 333 -31.34 -8.11 -14.07
C LEU A 333 -32.47 -7.34 -14.74
N SER A 334 -32.36 -6.03 -14.95
CA SER A 334 -33.41 -5.26 -15.66
C SER A 334 -33.53 -5.75 -17.10
N THR A 335 -34.76 -6.01 -17.54
CA THR A 335 -35.08 -6.41 -18.92
C THR A 335 -35.51 -5.23 -19.79
N THR A 336 -35.79 -4.07 -19.20
CA THR A 336 -36.18 -2.83 -19.88
C THR A 336 -34.98 -1.92 -20.13
N LYS A 337 -34.27 -1.54 -19.07
CA LYS A 337 -33.06 -0.72 -19.14
C LYS A 337 -31.97 -1.32 -18.25
N PRO A 338 -31.34 -2.43 -18.67
CA PRO A 338 -30.15 -2.94 -17.99
C PRO A 338 -29.04 -1.89 -17.97
N VAL A 339 -28.15 -1.99 -16.98
CA VAL A 339 -26.88 -1.27 -17.00
C VAL A 339 -26.12 -1.69 -18.26
N THR A 340 -25.71 -0.73 -19.09
CA THR A 340 -25.12 -1.06 -20.40
C THR A 340 -23.71 -1.60 -20.27
N ALA A 341 -23.19 -2.22 -21.34
CA ALA A 341 -21.82 -2.72 -21.39
C ALA A 341 -20.77 -1.64 -21.07
N ALA A 342 -20.99 -0.40 -21.51
CA ALA A 342 -20.09 0.72 -21.23
C ALA A 342 -20.06 1.08 -19.72
N ALA A 343 -21.22 1.11 -19.07
CA ALA A 343 -21.31 1.33 -17.62
C ALA A 343 -20.74 0.15 -16.83
N LEU A 344 -21.03 -1.10 -17.25
CA LEU A 344 -20.45 -2.30 -16.65
C LEU A 344 -18.93 -2.34 -16.78
N ALA A 345 -18.35 -1.90 -17.91
CA ALA A 345 -16.90 -1.84 -18.08
C ALA A 345 -16.23 -0.94 -17.02
N ARG A 346 -16.85 0.21 -16.70
CA ARG A 346 -16.38 1.09 -15.62
C ARG A 346 -16.51 0.44 -14.25
N LEU A 347 -17.61 -0.23 -13.98
CA LEU A 347 -17.82 -0.93 -12.70
C LEU A 347 -16.85 -2.11 -12.53
N LYS A 348 -16.56 -2.84 -13.60
CA LYS A 348 -15.56 -3.91 -13.62
C LYS A 348 -14.16 -3.38 -13.33
N ALA A 349 -13.75 -2.29 -13.98
CA ALA A 349 -12.46 -1.63 -13.71
C ALA A 349 -12.32 -1.20 -12.23
N LEU A 350 -13.42 -0.89 -11.55
CA LEU A 350 -13.43 -0.46 -10.15
C LEU A 350 -13.80 -1.57 -9.15
N CYS A 351 -13.84 -2.84 -9.58
CA CYS A 351 -14.29 -3.97 -8.78
C CYS A 351 -15.61 -3.67 -8.03
N LEU A 352 -16.58 -3.09 -8.75
CA LEU A 352 -17.97 -2.82 -8.30
C LEU A 352 -18.97 -3.74 -9.00
N TYR A 353 -18.52 -4.44 -10.04
CA TYR A 353 -19.22 -5.52 -10.72
C TYR A 353 -18.20 -6.61 -11.06
N PRO A 354 -18.53 -7.91 -10.94
CA PRO A 354 -17.59 -8.97 -11.26
C PRO A 354 -17.33 -9.03 -12.78
N HIS A 355 -16.15 -9.50 -13.19
CA HIS A 355 -15.83 -9.66 -14.62
C HIS A 355 -16.66 -10.78 -15.25
N ILE A 356 -16.82 -11.85 -14.48
CA ILE A 356 -17.68 -12.99 -14.78
C ILE A 356 -18.68 -13.20 -13.65
N GLU A 357 -19.92 -13.52 -13.97
CA GLU A 357 -20.99 -13.69 -12.99
C GLU A 357 -20.93 -15.06 -12.30
N ASP A 358 -19.80 -15.37 -11.67
CA ASP A 358 -19.54 -16.63 -11.00
C ASP A 358 -18.95 -16.43 -9.60
N THR A 359 -19.65 -16.91 -8.58
CA THR A 359 -19.23 -16.79 -7.18
C THR A 359 -17.91 -17.52 -6.91
N ALA A 360 -17.68 -18.68 -7.54
CA ALA A 360 -16.50 -19.49 -7.28
C ALA A 360 -15.22 -18.80 -7.75
N SER A 361 -15.28 -18.08 -8.86
CA SER A 361 -14.17 -17.29 -9.41
C SER A 361 -13.72 -16.13 -8.52
N TYR A 362 -14.47 -15.80 -7.47
CA TYR A 362 -14.13 -14.77 -6.48
C TYR A 362 -14.19 -15.32 -5.04
N ASN A 363 -13.97 -16.63 -4.87
CA ASN A 363 -13.91 -17.31 -3.57
C ASN A 363 -15.14 -17.14 -2.64
N GLY A 364 -16.26 -16.62 -3.15
CA GLY A 364 -17.39 -16.24 -2.30
C GLY A 364 -17.19 -14.95 -1.50
N ASP A 365 -16.24 -14.10 -1.90
CA ASP A 365 -15.91 -12.84 -1.25
C ASP A 365 -17.14 -11.99 -0.93
N TYR A 366 -17.15 -11.45 0.29
CA TYR A 366 -18.28 -10.71 0.84
C TYR A 366 -18.69 -9.51 -0.03
N PHE A 367 -20.00 -9.30 -0.17
CA PHE A 367 -20.52 -8.04 -0.69
C PHE A 367 -21.70 -7.57 0.17
N GLY A 368 -21.51 -6.45 0.86
CA GLY A 368 -22.51 -5.82 1.70
C GLY A 368 -22.79 -4.38 1.28
N LYS A 369 -24.05 -3.97 1.32
CA LYS A 369 -24.50 -2.62 0.97
C LYS A 369 -25.64 -2.16 1.88
N ASN A 370 -25.66 -0.88 2.21
CA ASN A 370 -26.78 -0.23 2.87
C ASN A 370 -27.38 0.80 1.90
N ILE A 371 -28.63 0.57 1.49
CA ILE A 371 -29.31 1.38 0.48
C ILE A 371 -30.11 2.56 1.08
N THR A 372 -29.92 2.88 2.36
CA THR A 372 -30.67 3.95 3.05
C THR A 372 -29.77 4.97 3.77
N ALA A 373 -28.46 4.93 3.53
CA ALA A 373 -27.51 5.84 4.17
C ALA A 373 -26.37 6.24 3.22
N GLU A 374 -25.56 7.22 3.64
CA GLU A 374 -24.21 7.37 3.11
C GLU A 374 -23.30 6.30 3.74
N CYS A 375 -22.60 5.54 2.89
CA CYS A 375 -21.59 4.58 3.33
C CYS A 375 -20.28 4.75 2.56
N VAL A 376 -19.15 4.53 3.24
CA VAL A 376 -17.82 4.54 2.65
C VAL A 376 -17.23 3.12 2.65
N PRO A 377 -16.35 2.79 1.69
CA PRO A 377 -15.94 1.40 1.44
C PRO A 377 -14.93 0.89 2.44
N ARG A 378 -15.13 -0.37 2.82
CA ARG A 378 -14.11 -1.21 3.44
C ARG A 378 -13.85 -2.41 2.58
N ARG A 379 -12.59 -2.79 2.42
CA ARG A 379 -12.19 -3.95 1.60
C ARG A 379 -11.37 -4.98 2.39
N GLY A 380 -11.37 -6.23 1.93
CA GLY A 380 -10.51 -7.30 2.45
C GLY A 380 -11.12 -8.27 3.48
N GLY A 381 -12.04 -7.84 4.34
CA GLY A 381 -12.52 -8.67 5.45
C GLY A 381 -11.61 -8.63 6.69
N TYR A 382 -11.97 -9.34 7.76
CA TYR A 382 -11.15 -9.44 8.98
C TYR A 382 -11.10 -10.87 9.54
N TRP A 383 -10.37 -11.06 10.65
CA TRP A 383 -10.05 -12.37 11.24
C TRP A 383 -11.22 -13.28 11.61
N THR A 384 -12.49 -12.85 11.55
CA THR A 384 -13.65 -13.75 11.80
C THR A 384 -14.53 -13.96 10.58
N TYR A 385 -14.14 -13.44 9.41
CA TYR A 385 -14.98 -13.48 8.20
C TYR A 385 -14.90 -14.80 7.43
N ALA A 386 -14.03 -15.72 7.84
CA ALA A 386 -13.83 -17.02 7.20
C ALA A 386 -13.72 -16.88 5.67
N ALA A 387 -14.43 -17.72 4.91
CA ALA A 387 -14.42 -17.72 3.45
C ALA A 387 -14.98 -16.44 2.81
N SER A 388 -15.58 -15.52 3.58
CA SER A 388 -16.09 -14.24 3.06
C SER A 388 -15.03 -13.14 3.06
N ALA A 389 -13.87 -13.35 3.67
CA ALA A 389 -12.73 -12.43 3.57
C ALA A 389 -11.96 -12.71 2.27
N GLY A 390 -11.51 -11.65 1.60
CA GLY A 390 -10.82 -11.76 0.32
C GLY A 390 -10.60 -10.43 -0.37
N VAL A 391 -9.78 -10.42 -1.42
CA VAL A 391 -9.36 -9.20 -2.12
C VAL A 391 -10.51 -8.51 -2.86
N PHE A 392 -11.60 -9.20 -3.15
CA PHE A 392 -12.82 -8.64 -3.72
C PHE A 392 -13.89 -8.31 -2.67
N ALA A 393 -13.68 -8.71 -1.41
CA ALA A 393 -14.62 -8.42 -0.34
C ALA A 393 -14.84 -6.91 -0.21
N LEU A 394 -16.10 -6.48 -0.21
CA LEU A 394 -16.50 -5.08 -0.15
C LEU A 394 -17.68 -4.91 0.81
N SER A 395 -17.51 -4.00 1.75
CA SER A 395 -18.56 -3.57 2.66
C SER A 395 -18.84 -2.07 2.49
N LEU A 396 -20.06 -1.75 2.09
CA LEU A 396 -20.64 -0.41 1.95
C LEU A 396 -21.86 -0.27 2.88
N ILE A 397 -21.69 -0.63 4.16
CA ILE A 397 -22.81 -0.64 5.14
C ILE A 397 -22.64 0.36 6.28
N TYR A 398 -21.47 0.99 6.39
CA TYR A 398 -21.11 1.82 7.54
C TYR A 398 -20.74 3.24 7.15
N ALA A 399 -21.07 4.17 8.03
CA ALA A 399 -20.72 5.59 7.92
C ALA A 399 -19.21 5.83 8.10
N ARG A 400 -18.74 6.99 7.61
CA ARG A 400 -17.35 7.47 7.75
C ARG A 400 -16.86 7.59 9.18
N SER A 401 -17.79 7.76 10.12
CA SER A 401 -17.54 7.96 11.55
C SER A 401 -17.38 6.66 12.33
N ASP A 402 -17.63 5.50 11.73
CA ASP A 402 -17.61 4.23 12.43
C ASP A 402 -16.19 3.86 12.89
N VAL A 403 -16.11 3.30 14.11
CA VAL A 403 -14.89 3.02 14.83
C VAL A 403 -15.01 1.66 15.48
N THR A 404 -14.24 0.69 15.00
CA THR A 404 -14.28 -0.68 15.54
C THR A 404 -12.87 -1.29 15.54
N PRO A 405 -12.62 -2.32 16.38
CA PRO A 405 -11.28 -2.93 16.51
C PRO A 405 -10.86 -3.78 15.30
N ASN A 406 -11.73 -3.98 14.33
CA ASN A 406 -11.52 -4.82 13.15
C ASN A 406 -11.45 -4.01 11.84
N ILE A 407 -11.31 -2.69 11.91
CA ILE A 407 -11.07 -1.83 10.75
C ILE A 407 -9.76 -1.08 10.94
N GLY A 408 -8.92 -1.15 9.92
CA GLY A 408 -7.73 -0.33 9.73
C GLY A 408 -7.73 0.34 8.36
N ALA A 409 -6.54 0.56 7.82
CA ALA A 409 -6.29 1.07 6.47
C ALA A 409 -4.81 0.88 6.11
N ARG A 410 -4.43 1.16 4.86
CA ARG A 410 -3.02 1.21 4.44
C ARG A 410 -2.70 2.48 3.64
N PRO A 411 -1.45 2.95 3.66
CA PRO A 411 -1.04 4.06 2.82
C PRO A 411 -0.81 3.61 1.38
N ALA A 412 -0.96 4.55 0.46
CA ALA A 412 -0.50 4.47 -0.91
C ALA A 412 0.28 5.75 -1.27
N PHE A 413 0.96 5.72 -2.40
CA PHE A 413 1.70 6.84 -2.92
C PHE A 413 1.65 6.85 -4.45
N VAL A 414 1.57 8.05 -5.01
CA VAL A 414 1.75 8.28 -6.44
C VAL A 414 2.62 9.51 -6.59
N ASN A 415 3.54 9.48 -7.56
CA ASN A 415 4.35 10.65 -7.86
C ASN A 415 3.41 11.81 -8.28
N PRO A 416 3.43 12.96 -7.56
CA PRO A 416 2.53 14.08 -7.80
C PRO A 416 2.49 14.55 -9.25
#